data_AF-A0A1W1I0Z8-F1
#
_entry.id   AF-A0A1W1I0Z8-F1
#
_cell.length_a   1.000
_cell.length_b   1.000
_cell.length_c   1.000
_cell.angle_alpha   90.00
_cell.angle_beta   90.00
_cell.angle_gamma   90.00
#
_symmetry.space_group_name_H-M   'P 1'
#
loop_
_entity.id
_entity.type
_entity.pdbx_description
1 polymer ?
#
loop_
_entity_poly.entity_id
_entity_poly.type
_entity_poly.pdbx_seq_one_letter_code
_entity_poly.pdbx_strand_id
1 'polypeptide(L)'
;MIETWLHETFGRDGVHAHDDKQEKAVGRGVLRWLLCCMALWGMAVVPAWGELAPSQVVIVANRNSEDSLAVARHYAMRRGIPVKHIAGLDLSKDDTMTWEAYERQLVLPLRRMLEAESFQRSVRVLVTVYGVPLRVSAPLLTTEERRWRQDAGDRLTQARSRLLSVERAAQQIAGMPQAPPSNNRSNQGVPEFERNVAFLAQVDTVIEATLKRVKTLDATPRMQSYSRLKEVVGQYQGIAGVTQLDQGFPKSSESSVEAHASPRLARQAEGLRLLLGALRLPVSSGRDALYQQVEQVYGVYGVYALAALELKRLTTEFADASVDSELSLLWSDVGDYGAAWRLPNRYYHAAAKPVLSRREIPLLMVSRLDAPTAGQASKLVDQAMEAEARGLIGTIYLDARGLPAKEPTDTYGRYDQSLRDLKDFLDRQAPYRSVLENTEARFQRPGDAPDVALYVGWYRLRQYEDAFAFRPGAIGYHMASAEAVSIHNSSESGWCKNALERGIAATLGSVGEPYLDSFPEPLEFVSLMMTGQYSLADAYYLTSRWVSWRMVLFGDPLYNPWKAKPAVPRSALLKIFTLAPIAPSDRSFDDPLAARDELHRLNEQARTRLDAILLEQLARPKPSQG
;
A
#
# COMPACT_ATOMS: atom_id res chain seq x y z
N MET A 1 3.65 -13.32 -20.87
CA MET A 1 3.83 -14.12 -19.64
C MET A 1 4.71 -13.40 -18.62
N ILE A 2 5.96 -13.04 -18.93
CA ILE A 2 6.82 -12.26 -18.02
C ILE A 2 6.39 -10.78 -17.95
N GLU A 3 6.05 -10.16 -19.07
CA GLU A 3 5.36 -8.85 -19.08
C GLU A 3 4.04 -8.92 -18.31
N THR A 4 3.24 -9.95 -18.54
CA THR A 4 1.97 -10.19 -17.83
C THR A 4 2.19 -10.32 -16.33
N TRP A 5 3.24 -11.03 -15.89
CA TRP A 5 3.59 -11.17 -14.48
C TRP A 5 4.17 -9.88 -13.87
N LEU A 6 4.99 -9.12 -14.59
CA LEU A 6 5.45 -7.78 -14.17
C LEU A 6 4.27 -6.80 -14.08
N HIS A 7 3.30 -6.89 -14.99
CA HIS A 7 2.11 -6.05 -15.05
C HIS A 7 1.04 -6.46 -14.02
N GLU A 8 0.93 -7.75 -13.68
CA GLU A 8 0.04 -8.31 -12.66
C GLU A 8 0.63 -8.23 -11.24
N THR A 9 1.96 -8.28 -11.10
CA THR A 9 2.66 -8.29 -9.79
C THR A 9 3.13 -6.90 -9.37
N PHE A 10 3.47 -6.02 -10.33
CA PHE A 10 4.04 -4.69 -10.07
C PHE A 10 3.36 -3.61 -10.90
N GLY A 11 2.02 -3.71 -11.06
CA GLY A 11 1.17 -2.80 -11.83
C GLY A 11 1.83 -1.46 -12.13
N ARG A 12 2.13 -1.21 -13.42
CA ARG A 12 2.44 0.15 -13.87
C ARG A 12 1.21 1.00 -13.57
N ASP A 13 1.22 1.71 -12.45
CA ASP A 13 0.45 2.93 -12.30
C ASP A 13 1.13 4.00 -13.16
N GLY A 14 0.93 3.81 -14.47
CA GLY A 14 1.41 4.59 -15.58
C GLY A 14 0.37 4.45 -16.67
N VAL A 15 -0.71 5.22 -16.50
CA VAL A 15 -1.79 5.54 -17.42
C VAL A 15 -1.54 5.09 -18.87
N HIS A 16 -2.23 4.04 -19.30
CA HIS A 16 -2.62 3.88 -20.70
C HIS A 16 -4.14 4.00 -20.78
N ALA A 17 -4.61 5.24 -20.90
CA ALA A 17 -5.91 5.53 -21.47
C ALA A 17 -5.79 5.32 -22.99
N HIS A 18 -6.47 4.31 -23.52
CA HIS A 18 -6.71 4.24 -24.95
C HIS A 18 -8.14 4.71 -25.21
N ASP A 19 -8.21 5.87 -25.86
CA ASP A 19 -9.42 6.51 -26.33
C ASP A 19 -9.99 5.71 -27.52
N ASP A 20 -11.30 5.60 -27.51
CA ASP A 20 -12.11 4.74 -28.36
C ASP A 20 -12.66 5.59 -29.52
N LYS A 21 -12.47 5.13 -30.77
CA LYS A 21 -13.24 5.58 -31.95
C LYS A 21 -12.93 4.72 -33.18
N GLN A 22 -13.80 3.75 -33.49
CA GLN A 22 -14.55 3.71 -34.76
C GLN A 22 -15.51 2.51 -34.82
N GLU A 23 -16.77 2.80 -34.48
CA GLU A 23 -18.01 2.49 -35.22
C GLU A 23 -17.96 1.42 -36.36
N LYS A 24 -18.72 0.31 -36.22
CA LYS A 24 -20.00 0.07 -36.96
C LYS A 24 -20.55 -1.37 -36.81
N ALA A 25 -21.77 -1.42 -36.28
CA ALA A 25 -22.93 -2.24 -36.64
C ALA A 25 -22.76 -3.69 -37.15
N VAL A 26 -23.32 -4.66 -36.40
CA VAL A 26 -24.34 -5.67 -36.80
C VAL A 26 -24.89 -6.23 -35.46
N GLY A 27 -26.14 -6.06 -35.06
CA GLY A 27 -27.30 -6.81 -35.54
C GLY A 27 -28.33 -6.89 -34.41
N ARG A 28 -29.51 -6.32 -34.64
CA ARG A 28 -30.67 -6.34 -33.75
C ARG A 28 -31.18 -7.77 -33.62
N GLY A 29 -31.33 -8.30 -32.40
CA GLY A 29 -31.95 -9.62 -32.29
C GLY A 29 -32.07 -10.34 -30.96
N VAL A 30 -31.97 -9.71 -29.77
CA VAL A 30 -32.33 -10.43 -28.51
C VAL A 30 -32.97 -9.52 -27.43
N LEU A 31 -33.48 -8.34 -27.78
CA LEU A 31 -34.09 -7.38 -26.82
C LEU A 31 -35.57 -7.68 -26.48
N ARG A 32 -36.00 -8.95 -26.50
CA ARG A 32 -37.40 -9.30 -26.21
C ARG A 32 -37.62 -10.49 -25.28
N TRP A 33 -36.55 -11.06 -24.72
CA TRP A 33 -36.63 -12.17 -23.76
C TRP A 33 -36.09 -11.86 -22.35
N LEU A 34 -35.58 -10.65 -22.11
CA LEU A 34 -35.03 -10.23 -20.79
C LEU A 34 -35.99 -9.39 -19.93
N LEU A 35 -37.21 -9.12 -20.41
CA LEU A 35 -38.17 -8.23 -19.73
C LEU A 35 -39.24 -8.95 -18.88
N CYS A 36 -39.22 -10.28 -18.77
CA CYS A 36 -40.20 -11.03 -17.96
C CYS A 36 -39.65 -11.74 -16.72
N CYS A 37 -38.35 -11.61 -16.38
CA CYS A 37 -37.78 -12.20 -15.15
C CYS A 37 -37.39 -11.17 -14.08
N MET A 38 -37.60 -9.86 -14.31
CA MET A 38 -37.20 -8.79 -13.37
C MET A 38 -38.29 -8.37 -12.36
N ALA A 39 -39.32 -9.19 -12.12
CA ALA A 39 -40.46 -8.78 -11.30
C ALA A 39 -40.55 -9.36 -9.87
N LEU A 40 -39.62 -10.22 -9.42
CA LEU A 40 -39.84 -10.93 -8.13
C LEU A 40 -38.61 -11.16 -7.22
N TRP A 41 -37.54 -10.39 -7.36
CA TRP A 41 -36.46 -10.36 -6.34
C TRP A 41 -36.24 -8.92 -5.85
N GLY A 42 -37.24 -8.41 -5.13
CA GLY A 42 -37.02 -7.30 -4.21
C GLY A 42 -36.22 -7.79 -3.01
N MET A 43 -34.92 -8.04 -3.18
CA MET A 43 -34.02 -8.01 -2.04
C MET A 43 -34.06 -6.57 -1.55
N ALA A 44 -34.70 -6.35 -0.41
CA ALA A 44 -34.49 -5.14 0.36
C ALA A 44 -32.98 -4.98 0.50
N VAL A 45 -32.41 -3.96 -0.15
CA VAL A 45 -31.08 -3.47 0.19
C VAL A 45 -31.26 -2.89 1.58
N VAL A 46 -31.11 -3.75 2.60
CA VAL A 46 -30.96 -3.29 3.97
C VAL A 46 -29.72 -2.43 3.94
N PRO A 47 -29.80 -1.12 4.20
CA PRO A 47 -28.59 -0.32 4.31
C PRO A 47 -27.81 -0.95 5.47
N ALA A 48 -26.69 -1.60 5.16
CA ALA A 48 -25.74 -2.02 6.18
C ALA A 48 -25.25 -0.73 6.84
N TRP A 49 -25.76 -0.46 8.03
CA TRP A 49 -25.28 0.62 8.88
C TRP A 49 -24.01 0.09 9.51
N GLY A 50 -22.90 0.30 8.81
CA GLY A 50 -21.58 -0.13 9.26
C GLY A 50 -21.13 0.68 10.46
N GLU A 51 -21.53 0.22 11.64
CA GLU A 51 -21.08 0.79 12.89
C GLU A 51 -19.96 -0.07 13.45
N LEU A 52 -18.75 0.47 13.42
CA LEU A 52 -17.67 0.00 14.28
C LEU A 52 -18.19 -0.03 15.72
N ALA A 53 -18.35 -1.21 16.28
CA ALA A 53 -18.98 -1.39 17.60
C ALA A 53 -17.92 -1.36 18.72
N PRO A 54 -18.28 -0.97 19.96
CA PRO A 54 -17.36 -1.01 21.10
C PRO A 54 -16.69 -2.38 21.33
N SER A 55 -17.38 -3.48 20.99
CA SER A 55 -16.84 -4.84 21.08
C SER A 55 -15.77 -5.17 20.03
N GLN A 56 -15.59 -4.32 19.02
CA GLN A 56 -14.57 -4.46 17.98
C GLN A 56 -13.32 -3.60 18.26
N VAL A 57 -13.28 -2.90 19.40
CA VAL A 57 -12.20 -2.00 19.81
C VAL A 57 -11.33 -2.67 20.87
N VAL A 58 -10.01 -2.60 20.73
CA VAL A 58 -9.06 -2.91 21.82
C VAL A 58 -8.16 -1.71 22.07
N ILE A 59 -7.98 -1.35 23.34
CA ILE A 59 -7.24 -0.18 23.77
C ILE A 59 -5.85 -0.64 24.23
N VAL A 60 -4.78 -0.11 23.64
CA VAL A 60 -3.40 -0.36 24.03
C VAL A 60 -2.94 0.78 24.94
N ALA A 61 -2.61 0.45 26.18
CA ALA A 61 -2.18 1.41 27.20
C ALA A 61 -0.82 1.02 27.78
N ASN A 62 -0.05 2.02 28.19
CA ASN A 62 1.23 1.80 28.86
C ASN A 62 0.99 1.58 30.37
N ARG A 63 1.20 0.35 30.84
CA ARG A 63 1.06 -0.03 32.25
C ARG A 63 2.00 0.75 33.17
N ASN A 64 3.14 1.22 32.67
CA ASN A 64 4.11 2.01 33.43
C ASN A 64 3.68 3.48 33.62
N SER A 65 2.50 3.87 33.12
CA SER A 65 1.95 5.23 33.17
C SER A 65 0.50 5.21 33.69
N GLU A 66 0.28 5.72 34.90
CA GLU A 66 -1.07 5.87 35.46
C GLU A 66 -1.97 6.77 34.61
N ASP A 67 -1.39 7.81 34.02
CA ASP A 67 -2.07 8.70 33.08
C ASP A 67 -2.54 7.95 31.83
N SER A 68 -1.72 7.04 31.29
CA SER A 68 -2.10 6.19 30.16
C SER A 68 -3.30 5.30 30.49
N LEU A 69 -3.24 4.64 31.65
CA LEU A 69 -4.33 3.79 32.13
C LEU A 69 -5.59 4.61 32.42
N ALA A 70 -5.46 5.85 32.91
CA ALA A 70 -6.58 6.74 33.13
C ALA A 70 -7.28 7.13 31.82
N VAL A 71 -6.53 7.49 30.77
CA VAL A 71 -7.09 7.77 29.43
C VAL A 71 -7.79 6.53 28.87
N ALA A 72 -7.18 5.36 28.99
CA ALA A 72 -7.78 4.10 28.52
C ALA A 72 -9.10 3.78 29.23
N ARG A 73 -9.14 3.89 30.57
CA ARG A 73 -10.37 3.68 31.36
C ARG A 73 -11.43 4.71 31.05
N HIS A 74 -11.04 5.98 30.86
CA HIS A 74 -11.95 7.05 30.47
C HIS A 74 -12.61 6.75 29.12
N TYR A 75 -11.81 6.44 28.10
CA TYR A 75 -12.33 6.08 26.79
C TYR A 75 -13.26 4.86 26.85
N ALA A 76 -12.85 3.82 27.58
CA ALA A 76 -13.64 2.61 27.73
C ALA A 76 -15.00 2.89 28.39
N MET A 77 -15.02 3.67 29.47
CA MET A 77 -16.24 4.10 30.15
C MET A 77 -17.14 4.93 29.21
N ARG A 78 -16.59 5.91 28.52
CA ARG A 78 -17.32 6.84 27.65
C ARG A 78 -17.99 6.14 26.46
N ARG A 79 -17.32 5.14 25.87
CA ARG A 79 -17.82 4.38 24.71
C ARG A 79 -18.47 3.04 25.05
N GLY A 80 -18.54 2.67 26.33
CA GLY A 80 -19.06 1.37 26.76
C GLY A 80 -18.21 0.19 26.30
N ILE A 81 -16.90 0.39 26.13
CA ILE A 81 -15.96 -0.68 25.80
C ILE A 81 -15.67 -1.47 27.08
N PRO A 82 -15.80 -2.80 27.09
CA PRO A 82 -15.55 -3.59 28.29
C PRO A 82 -14.10 -3.48 28.77
N VAL A 83 -13.87 -3.44 30.08
CA VAL A 83 -12.52 -3.27 30.69
C VAL A 83 -11.51 -4.33 30.21
N LYS A 84 -11.97 -5.55 29.91
CA LYS A 84 -11.12 -6.62 29.36
C LYS A 84 -10.55 -6.33 27.96
N HIS A 85 -11.02 -5.28 27.29
CA HIS A 85 -10.48 -4.79 26.02
C HIS A 85 -9.30 -3.81 26.23
N ILE A 86 -8.91 -3.51 27.47
CA ILE A 86 -7.75 -2.68 27.79
C ILE A 86 -6.51 -3.59 27.92
N ALA A 87 -5.65 -3.54 26.90
CA ALA A 87 -4.33 -4.14 26.89
C ALA A 87 -3.32 -3.19 27.59
N GLY A 88 -3.16 -3.35 28.91
CA GLY A 88 -2.08 -2.67 29.65
C GLY A 88 -0.74 -3.39 29.45
N LEU A 89 0.19 -2.78 28.70
CA LEU A 89 1.48 -3.37 28.32
C LEU A 89 2.66 -2.63 28.98
N ASP A 90 3.75 -3.35 29.25
CA ASP A 90 4.94 -2.78 29.88
C ASP A 90 5.82 -2.08 28.82
N LEU A 91 5.53 -0.80 28.54
CA LEU A 91 6.15 -0.02 27.46
C LEU A 91 7.06 1.11 27.99
N SER A 92 8.01 1.57 27.17
CA SER A 92 8.76 2.80 27.45
C SER A 92 7.84 4.02 27.46
N LYS A 93 8.24 5.07 28.19
CA LYS A 93 7.61 6.39 28.17
C LYS A 93 8.19 7.31 27.09
N ASP A 94 9.22 6.86 26.39
CA ASP A 94 9.81 7.61 25.28
C ASP A 94 8.89 7.60 24.06
N ASP A 95 8.90 8.69 23.29
CA ASP A 95 8.17 8.80 22.03
C ASP A 95 8.65 7.78 20.97
N THR A 96 9.86 7.25 21.11
CA THR A 96 10.44 6.28 20.16
C THR A 96 10.86 5.01 20.89
N MET A 97 10.46 3.84 20.36
CA MET A 97 10.91 2.53 20.82
C MET A 97 11.74 1.83 19.75
N THR A 98 12.61 0.89 20.16
CA THR A 98 13.35 0.05 19.21
C THR A 98 12.43 -0.99 18.58
N TRP A 99 12.77 -1.49 17.40
CA TRP A 99 12.01 -2.59 16.78
C TRP A 99 11.95 -3.84 17.66
N GLU A 100 13.05 -4.17 18.36
CA GLU A 100 13.07 -5.29 19.29
C GLU A 100 12.08 -5.10 20.44
N ALA A 101 12.01 -3.89 21.00
CA ALA A 101 11.02 -3.55 22.02
C ALA A 101 9.59 -3.59 21.45
N TYR A 102 9.38 -3.12 20.23
CA TYR A 102 8.08 -3.17 19.55
C TYR A 102 7.58 -4.62 19.44
N GLU A 103 8.42 -5.54 18.96
CA GLU A 103 8.06 -6.96 18.85
C GLU A 103 7.82 -7.60 20.23
N ARG A 104 8.75 -7.42 21.18
CA ARG A 104 8.75 -8.15 22.45
C ARG A 104 7.78 -7.58 23.49
N GLN A 105 7.64 -6.26 23.56
CA GLN A 105 6.89 -5.57 24.61
C GLN A 105 5.51 -5.11 24.14
N LEU A 106 5.29 -4.97 22.83
CA LEU A 106 4.02 -4.52 22.27
C LEU A 106 3.31 -5.64 21.48
N VAL A 107 3.85 -6.06 20.34
CA VAL A 107 3.18 -7.00 19.40
C VAL A 107 2.91 -8.35 20.05
N LEU A 108 3.93 -9.01 20.60
CA LEU A 108 3.81 -10.34 21.18
C LEU A 108 2.80 -10.41 22.35
N PRO A 109 2.86 -9.54 23.38
CA PRO A 109 1.88 -9.59 24.46
C PRO A 109 0.49 -9.17 24.00
N LEU A 110 0.36 -8.25 23.04
CA LEU A 110 -0.95 -7.88 22.48
C LEU A 110 -1.60 -9.07 21.73
N ARG A 111 -0.85 -9.76 20.86
CA ARG A 111 -1.34 -10.99 20.19
C ARG A 111 -1.82 -12.02 21.22
N ARG A 112 -1.02 -12.30 22.25
CA ARG A 112 -1.38 -13.23 23.33
C ARG A 112 -2.67 -12.84 24.05
N MET A 113 -2.86 -11.56 24.33
CA MET A 113 -4.08 -11.07 24.97
C MET A 113 -5.30 -11.24 24.04
N LEU A 114 -5.18 -10.89 22.76
CA LEU A 114 -6.25 -11.06 21.79
C LEU A 114 -6.64 -12.53 21.63
N GLU A 115 -5.67 -13.44 21.62
CA GLU A 115 -5.90 -14.88 21.55
C GLU A 115 -6.58 -15.42 22.81
N ALA A 116 -6.08 -15.05 24.00
CA ALA A 116 -6.64 -15.48 25.28
C ALA A 116 -8.11 -15.05 25.44
N GLU A 117 -8.46 -13.87 24.95
CA GLU A 117 -9.83 -13.32 25.01
C GLU A 117 -10.69 -13.71 23.80
N SER A 118 -10.16 -14.49 22.85
CA SER A 118 -10.84 -14.88 21.60
C SER A 118 -11.29 -13.68 20.72
N PHE A 119 -10.50 -12.61 20.73
CA PHE A 119 -10.76 -11.35 20.03
C PHE A 119 -10.21 -11.28 18.61
N GLN A 120 -9.36 -12.23 18.21
CA GLN A 120 -8.63 -12.21 16.94
C GLN A 120 -9.52 -12.15 15.69
N ARG A 121 -10.79 -12.57 15.79
CA ARG A 121 -11.78 -12.49 14.68
C ARG A 121 -12.76 -11.33 14.81
N SER A 122 -12.91 -10.74 15.99
CA SER A 122 -13.92 -9.70 16.27
C SER A 122 -13.33 -8.28 16.27
N VAL A 123 -12.08 -8.12 16.67
CA VAL A 123 -11.43 -6.81 16.70
C VAL A 123 -11.22 -6.30 15.28
N ARG A 124 -11.51 -5.01 15.10
CA ARG A 124 -11.32 -4.28 13.84
C ARG A 124 -10.39 -3.09 14.01
N VAL A 125 -10.36 -2.51 15.22
CA VAL A 125 -9.56 -1.33 15.52
C VAL A 125 -8.77 -1.50 16.82
N LEU A 126 -7.50 -1.07 16.78
CA LEU A 126 -6.67 -0.84 17.95
C LEU A 126 -6.64 0.66 18.25
N VAL A 127 -6.68 1.00 19.53
CA VAL A 127 -6.58 2.38 20.00
C VAL A 127 -5.36 2.52 20.88
N THR A 128 -4.29 3.14 20.36
CA THR A 128 -3.16 3.54 21.21
C THR A 128 -3.57 4.76 22.01
N VAL A 129 -3.15 4.86 23.27
CA VAL A 129 -3.46 6.04 24.10
C VAL A 129 -2.19 6.73 24.60
N TYR A 130 -2.37 7.91 25.19
CA TYR A 130 -1.33 8.68 25.88
C TYR A 130 -0.30 7.79 26.58
N GLY A 131 0.99 8.04 26.33
CA GLY A 131 2.09 7.29 26.93
C GLY A 131 2.47 5.97 26.22
N VAL A 132 1.77 5.57 25.15
CA VAL A 132 2.26 4.54 24.22
C VAL A 132 3.25 5.19 23.23
N PRO A 133 4.43 4.60 22.96
CA PRO A 133 5.40 5.17 22.03
C PRO A 133 4.79 5.52 20.67
N LEU A 134 5.23 6.61 20.06
CA LEU A 134 4.71 7.16 18.80
C LEU A 134 5.43 6.56 17.58
N ARG A 135 6.74 6.31 17.71
CA ARG A 135 7.61 5.84 16.63
C ARG A 135 8.28 4.52 16.99
N VAL A 136 8.47 3.66 16.00
CA VAL A 136 9.38 2.52 16.06
C VAL A 136 10.59 2.80 15.16
N SER A 137 11.80 2.60 15.69
CA SER A 137 13.03 2.75 14.90
C SER A 137 13.17 1.61 13.88
N ALA A 138 13.90 1.84 12.79
CA ALA A 138 14.25 0.79 11.84
C ALA A 138 14.82 -0.47 12.54
N PRO A 139 14.49 -1.68 12.07
CA PRO A 139 15.05 -2.91 12.62
C PRO A 139 16.56 -2.99 12.35
N LEU A 140 17.27 -3.63 13.28
CA LEU A 140 18.69 -3.95 13.09
C LEU A 140 18.80 -5.32 12.43
N LEU A 141 19.52 -5.38 11.31
CA LEU A 141 19.88 -6.66 10.70
C LEU A 141 20.77 -7.47 11.65
N THR A 142 20.50 -8.76 11.75
CA THR A 142 21.38 -9.73 12.40
C THR A 142 22.70 -9.89 11.62
N THR A 143 23.69 -10.55 12.22
CA THR A 143 24.96 -10.84 11.54
C THR A 143 24.75 -11.70 10.29
N GLU A 144 23.82 -12.65 10.33
CA GLU A 144 23.49 -13.49 9.16
C GLU A 144 22.80 -12.68 8.06
N GLU A 145 21.82 -11.84 8.41
CA GLU A 145 21.13 -10.98 7.45
C GLU A 145 22.07 -9.96 6.80
N ARG A 146 23.03 -9.40 7.54
CA ARG A 146 24.08 -8.54 6.96
C ARG A 146 24.90 -9.30 5.92
N ARG A 147 25.26 -10.56 6.21
CA ARG A 147 26.00 -11.42 5.27
C ARG A 147 25.17 -11.74 4.03
N TRP A 148 23.90 -12.10 4.18
CA TRP A 148 23.00 -12.35 3.05
C TRP A 148 22.75 -11.11 2.21
N ARG A 149 22.64 -9.93 2.84
CA ARG A 149 22.52 -8.65 2.15
C ARG A 149 23.76 -8.36 1.30
N GLN A 150 24.96 -8.60 1.86
CA GLN A 150 26.21 -8.43 1.12
C GLN A 150 26.29 -9.40 -0.06
N ASP A 151 26.02 -10.69 0.16
CA ASP A 151 26.00 -11.73 -0.89
C ASP A 151 25.01 -11.38 -2.02
N ALA A 152 23.78 -10.98 -1.69
CA ALA A 152 22.81 -10.52 -2.68
C ALA A 152 23.27 -9.26 -3.41
N GLY A 153 23.91 -8.31 -2.72
CA GLY A 153 24.50 -7.09 -3.30
C GLY A 153 25.59 -7.38 -4.33
N ASP A 154 26.49 -8.31 -4.00
CA ASP A 154 27.57 -8.74 -4.89
C ASP A 154 27.00 -9.44 -6.13
N ARG A 155 26.01 -10.33 -5.94
CA ARG A 155 25.32 -11.01 -7.05
C ARG A 155 24.57 -10.04 -7.95
N LEU A 156 23.83 -9.08 -7.37
CA LEU A 156 23.12 -8.06 -8.13
C LEU A 156 24.10 -7.24 -8.99
N THR A 157 25.21 -6.80 -8.42
CA THR A 157 26.25 -6.00 -9.10
C THR A 157 26.86 -6.76 -10.27
N GLN A 158 27.25 -8.03 -10.05
CA GLN A 158 27.78 -8.90 -11.09
C GLN A 158 26.74 -9.15 -12.19
N ALA A 159 25.50 -9.47 -11.82
CA ALA A 159 24.41 -9.69 -12.74
C ALA A 159 24.11 -8.42 -13.57
N ARG A 160 24.14 -7.23 -12.96
CA ARG A 160 23.96 -5.95 -13.66
C ARG A 160 25.00 -5.75 -14.76
N SER A 161 26.27 -6.00 -14.45
CA SER A 161 27.36 -5.89 -15.43
C SER A 161 27.19 -6.84 -16.63
N ARG A 162 26.72 -8.06 -16.33
CA ARG A 162 26.41 -9.06 -17.36
C ARG A 162 25.18 -8.68 -18.20
N LEU A 163 24.13 -8.11 -17.58
CA LEU A 163 22.95 -7.60 -18.29
C LEU A 163 23.30 -6.45 -19.24
N LEU A 164 24.19 -5.54 -18.84
CA LEU A 164 24.69 -4.49 -19.73
C LEU A 164 25.48 -5.06 -20.92
N SER A 165 26.22 -6.15 -20.71
CA SER A 165 26.91 -6.86 -21.81
C SER A 165 25.91 -7.56 -22.74
N VAL A 166 24.86 -8.18 -22.20
CA VAL A 166 23.74 -8.76 -22.95
C VAL A 166 23.03 -7.70 -23.79
N GLU A 167 22.72 -6.53 -23.22
CA GLU A 167 22.09 -5.40 -23.93
C GLU A 167 22.95 -4.95 -25.11
N ARG A 168 24.26 -4.73 -24.91
CA ARG A 168 25.19 -4.35 -25.98
C ARG A 168 25.27 -5.41 -27.08
N ALA A 169 25.35 -6.69 -26.70
CA ALA A 169 25.38 -7.79 -27.66
C ALA A 169 24.09 -7.85 -28.48
N ALA A 170 22.94 -7.62 -27.85
CA ALA A 170 21.64 -7.59 -28.53
C ALA A 170 21.51 -6.43 -29.54
N GLN A 171 22.05 -5.25 -29.22
CA GLN A 171 22.04 -4.09 -30.12
C GLN A 171 22.94 -4.32 -31.35
N GLN A 172 24.02 -5.08 -31.21
CA GLN A 172 24.90 -5.43 -32.33
C GLN A 172 24.26 -6.46 -33.29
N ILE A 173 23.18 -7.12 -32.89
CA ILE A 173 22.43 -8.03 -33.76
C ILE A 173 21.54 -7.22 -34.70
N ALA A 174 21.60 -7.53 -35.99
CA ALA A 174 20.78 -6.90 -37.03
C ALA A 174 20.95 -5.37 -37.20
N GLY A 175 22.09 -4.82 -36.74
CA GLY A 175 22.49 -3.43 -36.99
C GLY A 175 21.58 -2.40 -36.33
N MET A 176 21.10 -2.66 -35.10
CA MET A 176 20.27 -1.68 -34.39
C MET A 176 21.07 -0.39 -34.10
N PRO A 177 20.45 0.80 -34.27
CA PRO A 177 21.00 2.02 -33.71
C PRO A 177 21.24 1.85 -32.21
N GLN A 178 22.36 2.35 -31.70
CA GLN A 178 22.57 2.42 -30.25
C GLN A 178 21.41 3.18 -29.63
N ALA A 179 20.73 2.56 -28.65
CA ALA A 179 19.75 3.28 -27.86
C ALA A 179 20.45 4.44 -27.14
N PRO A 180 19.83 5.62 -27.04
CA PRO A 180 20.40 6.72 -26.29
C PRO A 180 20.69 6.27 -24.85
N PRO A 181 21.80 6.73 -24.24
CA PRO A 181 22.15 6.36 -22.87
C PRO A 181 21.00 6.75 -21.92
N SER A 182 20.61 5.83 -21.05
CA SER A 182 19.57 6.10 -20.07
C SER A 182 20.03 7.19 -19.09
N ASN A 183 19.32 8.31 -19.09
CA ASN A 183 19.56 9.42 -18.17
C ASN A 183 19.15 9.01 -16.74
N ASN A 184 20.12 8.55 -15.94
CA ASN A 184 19.95 8.22 -14.51
C ASN A 184 19.64 9.42 -13.58
N ARG A 185 19.36 10.61 -14.11
CA ARG A 185 19.34 11.87 -13.32
C ARG A 185 18.03 12.15 -12.56
N SER A 186 16.96 11.37 -12.75
CA SER A 186 15.64 11.62 -12.13
C SER A 186 15.31 10.72 -10.93
N ASN A 187 16.27 9.99 -10.37
CA ASN A 187 16.02 8.89 -9.40
C ASN A 187 16.24 9.25 -7.92
N GLN A 188 16.35 10.54 -7.57
CA GLN A 188 16.43 10.95 -6.17
C GLN A 188 15.10 10.69 -5.46
N GLY A 189 15.12 9.95 -4.35
CA GLY A 189 13.94 9.64 -3.54
C GLY A 189 13.12 8.42 -3.98
N VAL A 190 13.53 7.71 -5.04
CA VAL A 190 12.93 6.43 -5.46
C VAL A 190 13.64 5.28 -4.73
N PRO A 191 12.94 4.26 -4.18
CA PRO A 191 13.59 3.11 -3.56
C PRO A 191 14.55 2.38 -4.51
N GLU A 192 15.62 1.79 -3.97
CA GLU A 192 16.59 1.03 -4.77
C GLU A 192 15.94 -0.09 -5.58
N PHE A 193 14.96 -0.77 -4.99
CA PHE A 193 14.22 -1.84 -5.66
C PHE A 193 13.51 -1.36 -6.95
N GLU A 194 12.84 -0.21 -6.91
CA GLU A 194 12.13 0.33 -8.08
C GLU A 194 13.10 0.70 -9.21
N ARG A 195 14.30 1.19 -8.87
CA ARG A 195 15.37 1.42 -9.85
C ARG A 195 15.85 0.12 -10.49
N ASN A 196 15.93 -0.96 -9.72
CA ASN A 196 16.34 -2.27 -10.22
C ASN A 196 15.27 -2.86 -11.17
N VAL A 197 13.98 -2.69 -10.85
CA VAL A 197 12.87 -3.08 -11.73
C VAL A 197 12.89 -2.28 -13.03
N ALA A 198 13.05 -0.95 -12.96
CA ALA A 198 13.15 -0.09 -14.14
C ALA A 198 14.33 -0.47 -15.05
N PHE A 199 15.47 -0.83 -14.45
CA PHE A 199 16.64 -1.32 -15.18
C PHE A 199 16.35 -2.63 -15.94
N LEU A 200 15.70 -3.61 -15.31
CA LEU A 200 15.30 -4.85 -16.00
C LEU A 200 14.35 -4.57 -17.17
N ALA A 201 13.33 -3.71 -16.97
CA ALA A 201 12.38 -3.36 -18.01
C ALA A 201 13.04 -2.69 -19.23
N GLN A 202 14.10 -1.89 -18.99
CA GLN A 202 14.91 -1.32 -20.07
C GLN A 202 15.60 -2.42 -20.89
N VAL A 203 16.23 -3.40 -20.23
CA VAL A 203 16.89 -4.52 -20.90
C VAL A 203 15.88 -5.36 -21.69
N ASP A 204 14.73 -5.69 -21.10
CA ASP A 204 13.63 -6.40 -21.78
C ASP A 204 13.23 -5.71 -23.08
N THR A 205 13.06 -4.38 -23.04
CA THR A 205 12.67 -3.57 -24.21
C THR A 205 13.67 -3.73 -25.37
N VAL A 206 14.98 -3.74 -25.06
CA VAL A 206 16.04 -3.91 -26.07
C VAL A 206 15.99 -5.32 -26.66
N ILE A 207 15.88 -6.36 -25.83
CA ILE A 207 15.82 -7.76 -26.29
C ILE A 207 14.59 -7.99 -27.18
N GLU A 208 13.43 -7.47 -26.79
CA GLU A 208 12.21 -7.58 -27.58
C GLU A 208 12.31 -6.85 -28.93
N ALA A 209 12.91 -5.66 -28.95
CA ALA A 209 13.16 -4.94 -30.18
C ALA A 209 14.07 -5.76 -31.11
N THR A 210 15.17 -6.31 -30.59
CA THR A 210 16.09 -7.18 -31.35
C THR A 210 15.35 -8.41 -31.90
N LEU A 211 14.54 -9.07 -31.08
CA LEU A 211 13.72 -10.22 -31.48
C LEU A 211 12.78 -9.88 -32.64
N LYS A 212 12.02 -8.78 -32.51
CA LYS A 212 11.11 -8.28 -33.55
C LYS A 212 11.87 -8.01 -34.84
N ARG A 213 13.05 -7.37 -34.77
CA ARG A 213 13.88 -7.07 -35.95
C ARG A 213 14.39 -8.33 -36.64
N VAL A 214 14.92 -9.30 -35.89
CA VAL A 214 15.42 -10.56 -36.48
C VAL A 214 14.33 -11.30 -37.25
N LYS A 215 13.08 -11.28 -36.75
CA LYS A 215 11.93 -11.88 -37.46
C LYS A 215 11.63 -11.23 -38.82
N THR A 216 11.98 -9.95 -39.00
CA THR A 216 11.76 -9.20 -40.26
C THR A 216 12.85 -9.38 -41.32
N LEU A 217 14.00 -9.97 -40.97
CA LEU A 217 15.13 -10.13 -41.91
C LEU A 217 14.85 -11.23 -42.95
N ASP A 218 15.52 -11.17 -44.10
CA ASP A 218 15.51 -12.24 -45.11
C ASP A 218 16.16 -13.54 -44.60
N ALA A 219 15.88 -14.67 -45.26
CA ALA A 219 16.21 -16.01 -44.78
C ALA A 219 17.69 -16.20 -44.36
N THR A 220 18.65 -15.75 -45.18
CA THR A 220 20.08 -15.96 -44.91
C THR A 220 20.61 -15.08 -43.75
N PRO A 221 20.39 -13.75 -43.72
CA PRO A 221 20.75 -12.92 -42.57
C PRO A 221 19.98 -13.29 -41.28
N ARG A 222 18.74 -13.78 -41.43
CA ARG A 222 17.90 -14.22 -40.31
C ARG A 222 18.53 -15.42 -39.58
N MET A 223 19.03 -16.42 -40.29
CA MET A 223 19.65 -17.60 -39.65
C MET A 223 20.90 -17.26 -38.85
N GLN A 224 21.76 -16.38 -39.38
CA GLN A 224 22.96 -15.91 -38.68
C GLN A 224 22.60 -15.07 -37.44
N SER A 225 21.66 -14.15 -37.61
CA SER A 225 21.19 -13.28 -36.52
C SER A 225 20.45 -14.07 -35.43
N TYR A 226 19.69 -15.10 -35.83
CA TYR A 226 18.99 -16.01 -34.91
C TYR A 226 19.96 -16.79 -34.03
N SER A 227 21.06 -17.30 -34.60
CA SER A 227 22.06 -18.05 -33.82
C SER A 227 22.72 -17.17 -32.75
N ARG A 228 23.07 -15.92 -33.09
CA ARG A 228 23.58 -14.93 -32.13
C ARG A 228 22.52 -14.55 -31.09
N LEU A 229 21.27 -14.36 -31.52
CA LEU A 229 20.16 -14.04 -30.63
C LEU A 229 19.91 -15.17 -29.63
N LYS A 230 20.03 -16.43 -30.04
CA LYS A 230 19.90 -17.59 -29.16
C LYS A 230 20.97 -17.61 -28.07
N GLU A 231 22.20 -17.21 -28.38
CA GLU A 231 23.27 -17.06 -27.39
C GLU A 231 22.95 -15.93 -26.39
N VAL A 232 22.55 -14.75 -26.90
CA VAL A 232 22.15 -13.61 -26.06
C VAL A 232 20.98 -13.96 -25.15
N VAL A 233 19.93 -14.60 -25.69
CA VAL A 233 18.76 -15.05 -24.91
C VAL A 233 19.15 -16.14 -23.91
N GLY A 234 20.07 -17.04 -24.26
CA GLY A 234 20.60 -18.05 -23.34
C GLY A 234 21.35 -17.44 -22.16
N GLN A 235 22.14 -16.39 -22.38
CA GLN A 235 22.77 -15.65 -21.28
C GLN A 235 21.74 -14.87 -20.46
N TYR A 236 20.76 -14.25 -21.13
CA TYR A 236 19.77 -13.39 -20.49
C TYR A 236 18.77 -14.17 -19.63
N GLN A 237 18.09 -15.15 -20.23
CA GLN A 237 16.93 -15.88 -19.69
C GLN A 237 17.16 -17.40 -19.59
N GLY A 238 18.39 -17.88 -19.82
CA GLY A 238 18.75 -19.28 -19.60
C GLY A 238 18.03 -20.25 -20.53
N ILE A 239 17.86 -21.47 -20.04
CA ILE A 239 17.11 -22.54 -20.74
C ILE A 239 15.67 -22.10 -21.05
N ALA A 240 15.03 -21.37 -20.15
CA ALA A 240 13.65 -20.94 -20.31
C ALA A 240 13.48 -19.99 -21.51
N GLY A 241 14.32 -18.96 -21.59
CA GLY A 241 14.31 -18.01 -22.71
C GLY A 241 14.58 -18.69 -24.05
N VAL A 242 15.56 -19.60 -24.09
CA VAL A 242 15.88 -20.35 -25.32
C VAL A 242 14.73 -21.25 -25.74
N THR A 243 14.07 -21.92 -24.79
CA THR A 243 12.91 -22.78 -25.06
C THR A 243 11.76 -21.96 -25.66
N GLN A 244 11.51 -20.77 -25.12
CA GLN A 244 10.48 -19.85 -25.62
C GLN A 244 10.84 -19.30 -27.01
N LEU A 245 12.12 -18.97 -27.23
CA LEU A 245 12.62 -18.48 -28.51
C LEU A 245 12.47 -19.55 -29.62
N ASP A 246 12.87 -20.80 -29.35
CA ASP A 246 12.78 -21.91 -30.30
C ASP A 246 11.32 -22.26 -30.67
N GLN A 247 10.35 -22.08 -29.76
CA GLN A 247 8.93 -22.25 -30.11
C GLN A 247 8.38 -21.10 -30.96
N GLY A 248 8.87 -19.88 -30.75
CA GLY A 248 8.45 -18.70 -31.51
C GLY A 248 9.12 -18.56 -32.88
N PHE A 249 10.06 -19.44 -33.23
CA PHE A 249 10.78 -19.51 -34.50
C PHE A 249 10.64 -20.91 -35.12
N PRO A 250 9.61 -21.16 -35.96
CA PRO A 250 9.40 -22.47 -36.56
C PRO A 250 10.59 -22.90 -37.44
N LYS A 251 11.03 -24.14 -37.26
CA LYS A 251 11.95 -24.82 -38.17
C LYS A 251 11.12 -25.42 -39.29
N SER A 252 11.19 -24.84 -40.50
CA SER A 252 10.55 -25.31 -41.74
C SER A 252 9.02 -25.38 -41.76
N SER A 253 8.47 -25.39 -42.98
CA SER A 253 7.07 -25.18 -43.37
C SER A 253 6.11 -26.35 -43.07
N GLU A 254 6.34 -27.15 -42.03
CA GLU A 254 5.46 -28.27 -41.71
C GLU A 254 4.83 -28.16 -40.33
N SER A 255 3.49 -28.23 -40.36
CA SER A 255 2.54 -28.40 -39.27
C SER A 255 2.20 -27.14 -38.44
N SER A 256 1.18 -26.46 -38.94
CA SER A 256 0.20 -25.71 -38.14
C SER A 256 -0.53 -26.68 -37.21
N VAL A 257 0.06 -27.02 -36.06
CA VAL A 257 -0.66 -27.58 -34.92
C VAL A 257 -0.90 -26.44 -33.95
N GLU A 258 -2.16 -26.26 -33.57
CA GLU A 258 -2.63 -25.23 -32.63
C GLU A 258 -1.69 -25.10 -31.42
N ALA A 259 -1.22 -23.86 -31.19
CA ALA A 259 -0.21 -23.48 -30.22
C ALA A 259 -0.63 -23.72 -28.76
N HIS A 260 -0.66 -24.99 -28.33
CA HIS A 260 -0.67 -25.33 -26.93
C HIS A 260 0.75 -25.11 -26.39
N ALA A 261 0.91 -24.24 -25.40
CA ALA A 261 2.20 -24.03 -24.74
C ALA A 261 2.73 -25.39 -24.26
N SER A 262 3.94 -25.77 -24.69
CA SER A 262 4.56 -27.03 -24.27
C SER A 262 4.48 -27.15 -22.73
N PRO A 263 4.17 -28.33 -22.16
CA PRO A 263 4.17 -28.54 -20.72
C PRO A 263 5.44 -28.01 -20.03
N ARG A 264 6.59 -28.06 -20.73
CA ARG A 264 7.85 -27.51 -20.26
C ARG A 264 7.82 -25.99 -20.05
N LEU A 265 7.25 -25.21 -20.97
CA LEU A 265 7.12 -23.75 -20.80
C LEU A 265 6.17 -23.40 -19.65
N ALA A 266 5.08 -24.16 -19.49
CA ALA A 266 4.18 -23.96 -18.36
C ALA A 266 4.90 -24.19 -17.02
N ARG A 267 5.74 -25.22 -16.93
CA ARG A 267 6.59 -25.47 -15.74
C ARG A 267 7.61 -24.36 -15.51
N GLN A 268 8.27 -23.86 -16.56
CA GLN A 268 9.22 -22.76 -16.43
C GLN A 268 8.55 -21.48 -15.95
N ALA A 269 7.38 -21.14 -16.48
CA ALA A 269 6.60 -19.99 -16.03
C ALA A 269 6.10 -20.15 -14.58
N GLU A 270 5.66 -21.36 -14.22
CA GLU A 270 5.31 -21.71 -12.83
C GLU A 270 6.49 -21.47 -11.89
N GLY A 271 7.68 -21.99 -12.23
CA GLY A 271 8.89 -21.82 -11.41
C GLY A 271 9.31 -20.36 -11.28
N LEU A 272 9.21 -19.55 -12.34
CA LEU A 272 9.54 -18.12 -12.27
C LEU A 272 8.56 -17.37 -11.35
N ARG A 273 7.27 -17.68 -11.44
CA ARG A 273 6.23 -17.11 -10.56
C ARG A 273 6.48 -17.48 -9.09
N LEU A 274 6.89 -18.73 -8.82
CA LEU A 274 7.24 -19.16 -7.47
C LEU A 274 8.50 -18.44 -6.95
N LEU A 275 9.56 -18.39 -7.76
CA LEU A 275 10.82 -17.73 -7.45
C LEU A 275 10.61 -16.26 -7.05
N LEU A 276 9.79 -15.54 -7.80
CA LEU A 276 9.67 -14.10 -7.68
C LEU A 276 8.48 -13.63 -6.81
N GLY A 277 7.53 -14.51 -6.49
CA GLY A 277 6.29 -14.12 -5.79
C GLY A 277 5.88 -14.96 -4.59
N ALA A 278 6.44 -16.17 -4.40
CA ALA A 278 6.04 -17.08 -3.33
C ALA A 278 7.22 -17.61 -2.50
N LEU A 279 8.45 -17.38 -2.94
CA LEU A 279 9.64 -17.77 -2.19
C LEU A 279 9.76 -16.91 -0.93
N ARG A 280 9.95 -17.56 0.22
CA ARG A 280 10.30 -16.86 1.46
C ARG A 280 11.71 -16.29 1.33
N LEU A 281 11.84 -15.00 1.57
CA LEU A 281 13.10 -14.28 1.50
C LEU A 281 13.46 -13.71 2.89
N PRO A 282 14.75 -13.53 3.19
CA PRO A 282 15.90 -13.99 2.41
C PRO A 282 16.02 -15.53 2.41
N VAL A 283 16.67 -16.08 1.40
CA VAL A 283 16.95 -17.52 1.30
C VAL A 283 18.00 -17.86 2.35
N SER A 284 17.61 -18.54 3.44
CA SER A 284 18.55 -18.84 4.53
C SER A 284 19.45 -20.05 4.26
N SER A 285 18.99 -21.01 3.46
CA SER A 285 19.69 -22.28 3.20
C SER A 285 19.81 -22.61 1.71
N GLY A 286 20.91 -23.26 1.32
CA GLY A 286 21.12 -23.71 -0.07
C GLY A 286 21.20 -22.56 -1.08
N ARG A 287 21.64 -21.37 -0.65
CA ARG A 287 21.69 -20.15 -1.46
C ARG A 287 22.49 -20.34 -2.75
N ASP A 288 23.73 -20.83 -2.64
CA ASP A 288 24.61 -21.00 -3.80
C ASP A 288 24.03 -21.95 -4.84
N ALA A 289 23.53 -23.10 -4.39
CA ALA A 289 22.89 -24.08 -5.25
C ALA A 289 21.66 -23.50 -5.95
N LEU A 290 20.79 -22.78 -5.21
CA LEU A 290 19.62 -22.13 -5.78
C LEU A 290 20.03 -21.10 -6.84
N TYR A 291 20.97 -20.20 -6.54
CA TYR A 291 21.41 -19.18 -7.48
C TYR A 291 22.01 -19.80 -8.75
N GLN A 292 22.81 -20.86 -8.62
CA GLN A 292 23.39 -21.57 -9.76
C GLN A 292 22.30 -22.21 -10.64
N GLN A 293 21.29 -22.83 -10.03
CA GLN A 293 20.16 -23.43 -10.76
C GLN A 293 19.28 -22.36 -11.42
N VAL A 294 19.00 -21.27 -10.71
CA VAL A 294 18.26 -20.11 -11.23
C VAL A 294 18.99 -19.51 -12.41
N GLU A 295 20.32 -19.37 -12.36
CA GLU A 295 21.10 -18.87 -13.47
C GLU A 295 21.04 -19.78 -14.70
N GLN A 296 21.13 -21.10 -14.51
CA GLN A 296 21.05 -22.05 -15.63
C GLN A 296 19.66 -22.04 -16.28
N VAL A 297 18.59 -21.99 -15.47
CA VAL A 297 17.21 -22.09 -15.97
C VAL A 297 16.67 -20.75 -16.47
N TYR A 298 16.93 -19.65 -15.74
CA TYR A 298 16.38 -18.32 -15.96
C TYR A 298 17.43 -17.25 -16.29
N GLY A 299 18.69 -17.64 -16.49
CA GLY A 299 19.76 -16.74 -16.92
C GLY A 299 20.14 -15.69 -15.88
N VAL A 300 20.87 -14.68 -16.34
CA VAL A 300 21.26 -13.54 -15.52
C VAL A 300 20.05 -12.75 -15.01
N TYR A 301 18.95 -12.76 -15.77
CA TYR A 301 17.67 -12.17 -15.35
C TYR A 301 17.20 -12.74 -14.01
N GLY A 302 17.14 -14.07 -13.89
CA GLY A 302 16.69 -14.74 -12.67
C GLY A 302 17.58 -14.43 -11.46
N VAL A 303 18.89 -14.38 -11.67
CA VAL A 303 19.87 -14.02 -10.62
C VAL A 303 19.67 -12.58 -10.16
N TYR A 304 19.56 -11.64 -11.11
CA TYR A 304 19.35 -10.22 -10.81
C TYR A 304 18.04 -10.01 -10.07
N ALA A 305 16.95 -10.62 -10.55
CA ALA A 305 15.62 -10.47 -9.95
C ALA A 305 15.56 -11.06 -8.53
N LEU A 306 16.12 -12.27 -8.31
CA LEU A 306 16.19 -12.86 -6.97
C LEU A 306 17.03 -11.99 -6.02
N ALA A 307 18.22 -11.57 -6.45
CA ALA A 307 19.08 -10.70 -5.64
C ALA A 307 18.42 -9.36 -5.31
N ALA A 308 17.70 -8.74 -6.27
CA ALA A 308 16.97 -7.50 -6.04
C ALA A 308 15.84 -7.69 -5.01
N LEU A 309 15.12 -8.80 -5.06
CA LEU A 309 14.06 -9.13 -4.09
C LEU A 309 14.63 -9.40 -2.69
N GLU A 310 15.79 -10.05 -2.59
CA GLU A 310 16.47 -10.26 -1.31
C GLU A 310 16.97 -8.95 -0.71
N LEU A 311 17.55 -8.06 -1.53
CA LEU A 311 17.96 -6.74 -1.07
C LEU A 311 16.76 -5.88 -0.65
N LYS A 312 15.64 -5.97 -1.38
CA LYS A 312 14.37 -5.33 -0.97
C LYS A 312 13.93 -5.83 0.40
N ARG A 313 14.06 -7.13 0.66
CA ARG A 313 13.69 -7.75 1.93
C ARG A 313 14.62 -7.35 3.09
N LEU A 314 15.89 -7.15 2.78
CA LEU A 314 16.96 -6.89 3.75
C LEU A 314 17.34 -5.41 3.87
N THR A 315 16.61 -4.51 3.20
CA THR A 315 16.86 -3.08 3.36
C THR A 315 16.22 -2.58 4.64
N THR A 316 16.95 -1.69 5.32
CA THR A 316 16.46 -0.89 6.45
C THR A 316 16.41 0.58 6.08
N GLU A 317 16.76 0.91 4.83
CA GLU A 317 16.44 2.20 4.26
C GLU A 317 14.95 2.37 4.46
N PHE A 318 14.55 3.51 5.02
CA PHE A 318 13.15 3.82 5.09
C PHE A 318 12.29 2.84 5.93
N ALA A 319 12.83 2.29 7.02
CA ALA A 319 12.14 1.31 7.86
C ALA A 319 11.73 1.83 9.26
N ASP A 320 11.95 3.11 9.57
CA ASP A 320 11.43 3.76 10.77
C ASP A 320 9.96 4.13 10.59
N ALA A 321 9.06 3.71 11.45
CA ALA A 321 7.62 3.86 11.22
C ALA A 321 6.90 4.47 12.42
N SER A 322 5.66 4.90 12.24
CA SER A 322 4.78 5.13 13.38
C SER A 322 4.37 3.79 13.97
N VAL A 323 4.29 3.72 15.29
CA VAL A 323 3.80 2.51 15.99
C VAL A 323 2.42 2.14 15.49
N ASP A 324 1.57 3.14 15.25
CA ASP A 324 0.20 2.99 14.80
C ASP A 324 0.11 2.35 13.39
N SER A 325 0.96 2.74 12.45
CA SER A 325 0.94 2.19 11.09
C SER A 325 1.52 0.77 11.02
N GLU A 326 2.53 0.45 11.83
CA GLU A 326 3.01 -0.94 11.98
C GLU A 326 1.99 -1.83 12.67
N LEU A 327 1.28 -1.30 13.68
CA LEU A 327 0.22 -2.04 14.38
C LEU A 327 -0.93 -2.46 13.47
N SER A 328 -1.15 -1.78 12.34
CA SER A 328 -2.08 -2.24 11.31
C SER A 328 -1.73 -3.63 10.78
N LEU A 329 -0.45 -4.00 10.83
CA LEU A 329 0.09 -5.30 10.46
C LEU A 329 0.27 -6.24 11.66
N LEU A 330 -0.45 -6.02 12.77
CA LEU A 330 -0.30 -6.78 14.02
C LEU A 330 -0.15 -8.28 13.80
N TRP A 331 -0.88 -8.89 12.86
CA TRP A 331 -0.88 -10.34 12.62
C TRP A 331 0.17 -10.83 11.63
N SER A 332 0.83 -9.92 10.90
CA SER A 332 1.91 -10.24 9.95
C SER A 332 3.26 -10.20 10.67
N ASP A 333 4.18 -11.07 10.27
CA ASP A 333 5.54 -11.00 10.78
C ASP A 333 6.39 -10.14 9.84
N VAL A 334 7.34 -9.36 10.39
CA VAL A 334 8.23 -8.51 9.60
C VAL A 334 9.00 -9.28 8.52
N GLY A 335 9.28 -10.56 8.76
CA GLY A 335 9.87 -11.44 7.75
C GLY A 335 9.00 -11.65 6.50
N ASP A 336 7.67 -11.52 6.61
CA ASP A 336 6.71 -11.76 5.54
C ASP A 336 6.45 -10.53 4.66
N TYR A 337 6.60 -9.30 5.18
CA TYR A 337 6.46 -8.07 4.39
C TYR A 337 7.72 -7.21 4.21
N GLY A 338 8.67 -7.27 5.16
CA GLY A 338 9.85 -6.39 5.22
C GLY A 338 9.51 -5.01 5.76
N ALA A 339 10.21 -4.54 6.80
CA ALA A 339 9.89 -3.28 7.49
C ALA A 339 10.13 -2.01 6.67
N ALA A 340 10.91 -2.09 5.60
CA ALA A 340 11.27 -0.94 4.80
C ALA A 340 10.16 -0.54 3.83
N TRP A 341 10.08 0.77 3.60
CA TRP A 341 9.16 1.39 2.68
C TRP A 341 7.71 1.30 3.16
N ARG A 342 6.75 1.47 2.24
CA ARG A 342 5.31 1.45 2.50
C ARG A 342 4.62 0.27 1.85
N LEU A 343 3.58 -0.24 2.51
CA LEU A 343 2.72 -1.30 1.98
C LEU A 343 1.36 -0.77 1.52
N PRO A 344 0.78 -1.32 0.43
CA PRO A 344 -0.57 -0.98 0.03
C PRO A 344 -1.59 -1.28 1.13
N ASN A 345 -2.42 -0.29 1.44
CA ASN A 345 -3.58 -0.48 2.30
C ASN A 345 -4.66 -1.25 1.54
N ARG A 346 -4.99 -2.46 2.00
CA ARG A 346 -6.02 -3.31 1.35
C ARG A 346 -7.45 -2.79 1.52
N TYR A 347 -7.67 -1.84 2.42
CA TYR A 347 -8.96 -1.17 2.56
C TYR A 347 -9.15 -0.02 1.58
N TYR A 348 -8.08 0.49 0.96
CA TYR A 348 -8.17 1.60 0.01
C TYR A 348 -9.21 1.32 -1.07
N HIS A 349 -10.17 2.21 -1.26
CA HIS A 349 -11.35 1.94 -2.10
C HIS A 349 -11.00 1.64 -3.56
N ALA A 350 -9.88 2.18 -4.06
CA ALA A 350 -9.41 2.02 -5.43
C ALA A 350 -8.40 0.87 -5.58
N ALA A 351 -8.09 0.14 -4.49
CA ALA A 351 -7.32 -1.09 -4.58
C ALA A 351 -8.16 -2.17 -5.26
N ALA A 352 -8.08 -2.24 -6.60
CA ALA A 352 -8.64 -3.35 -7.36
C ALA A 352 -7.85 -4.62 -7.03
N LYS A 353 -8.51 -5.59 -6.38
CA LYS A 353 -8.11 -6.99 -6.51
C LYS A 353 -9.33 -7.82 -6.89
N PRO A 354 -9.27 -8.62 -7.98
CA PRO A 354 -10.14 -9.77 -8.06
C PRO A 354 -9.82 -10.63 -6.84
N VAL A 355 -10.87 -11.06 -6.12
CA VAL A 355 -10.77 -11.98 -4.98
C VAL A 355 -10.11 -13.26 -5.50
N LEU A 356 -8.78 -13.35 -5.36
CA LEU A 356 -8.10 -14.62 -5.41
C LEU A 356 -8.48 -15.35 -4.13
N SER A 357 -8.85 -16.61 -4.25
CA SER A 357 -9.40 -17.51 -3.23
C SER A 357 -8.49 -17.82 -2.03
N ARG A 358 -7.55 -16.94 -1.70
CA ARG A 358 -6.55 -17.13 -0.64
C ARG A 358 -7.04 -16.45 0.65
N ARG A 359 -6.97 -17.18 1.76
CA ARG A 359 -7.07 -16.58 3.10
C ARG A 359 -5.96 -15.57 3.28
N GLU A 360 -6.32 -14.33 3.57
CA GLU A 360 -5.38 -13.24 3.73
C GLU A 360 -5.17 -12.95 5.21
N ILE A 361 -3.93 -12.64 5.61
CA ILE A 361 -3.68 -12.12 6.95
C ILE A 361 -4.41 -10.76 7.04
N PRO A 362 -5.38 -10.62 7.97
CA PRO A 362 -6.16 -9.40 8.11
C PRO A 362 -5.33 -8.20 8.55
N LEU A 363 -5.74 -7.02 8.07
CA LEU A 363 -5.21 -5.73 8.48
C LEU A 363 -6.11 -5.15 9.59
N LEU A 364 -5.51 -4.53 10.61
CA LEU A 364 -6.27 -3.82 11.65
C LEU A 364 -6.27 -2.32 11.40
N MET A 365 -7.40 -1.67 11.67
CA MET A 365 -7.41 -0.22 11.78
C MET A 365 -6.71 0.21 13.07
N VAL A 366 -6.09 1.37 13.07
CA VAL A 366 -5.43 1.93 14.26
C VAL A 366 -5.69 3.43 14.31
N SER A 367 -6.06 3.92 15.50
CA SER A 367 -6.20 5.35 15.82
C SER A 367 -5.57 5.62 17.18
N ARG A 368 -5.19 6.87 17.42
CA ARG A 368 -4.48 7.30 18.62
C ARG A 368 -5.31 8.31 19.41
N LEU A 369 -5.51 8.04 20.70
CA LEU A 369 -6.04 8.99 21.69
C LEU A 369 -4.89 9.54 22.52
N ASP A 370 -4.20 10.53 21.96
CA ASP A 370 -2.99 11.11 22.53
C ASP A 370 -2.92 12.60 22.24
N ALA A 371 -2.25 13.34 23.12
CA ALA A 371 -2.13 14.80 23.10
C ALA A 371 -0.99 15.22 24.03
N PRO A 372 -0.59 16.51 24.06
CA PRO A 372 0.51 16.95 24.93
C PRO A 372 0.33 16.58 26.41
N THR A 373 -0.92 16.43 26.86
CA THR A 373 -1.27 15.96 28.21
C THR A 373 -2.37 14.89 28.17
N ALA A 374 -2.39 14.00 29.17
CA ALA A 374 -3.43 12.99 29.32
C ALA A 374 -4.86 13.57 29.44
N GLY A 375 -4.99 14.75 30.06
CA GLY A 375 -6.26 15.46 30.13
C GLY A 375 -6.75 15.93 28.77
N GLN A 376 -5.86 16.40 27.89
CA GLN A 376 -6.20 16.71 26.50
C GLN A 376 -6.53 15.45 25.69
N ALA A 377 -5.81 14.34 25.91
CA ALA A 377 -6.11 13.07 25.24
C ALA A 377 -7.52 12.57 25.60
N SER A 378 -7.93 12.67 26.87
CA SER A 378 -9.30 12.34 27.31
C SER A 378 -10.36 13.24 26.67
N LYS A 379 -10.04 14.54 26.48
CA LYS A 379 -10.94 15.51 25.86
C LYS A 379 -11.24 15.18 24.39
N LEU A 380 -10.36 14.51 23.66
CA LEU A 380 -10.63 14.09 22.27
C LEU A 380 -11.91 13.26 22.19
N VAL A 381 -12.09 12.32 23.14
CA VAL A 381 -13.29 11.48 23.26
C VAL A 381 -14.50 12.32 23.65
N ASP A 382 -14.32 13.21 24.63
CA ASP A 382 -15.41 14.03 25.16
C ASP A 382 -15.99 14.95 24.09
N GLN A 383 -15.11 15.60 23.31
CA GLN A 383 -15.46 16.48 22.21
C GLN A 383 -16.09 15.73 21.03
N ALA A 384 -15.57 14.54 20.70
CA ALA A 384 -16.17 13.66 19.68
C ALA A 384 -17.62 13.32 20.03
N MET A 385 -17.86 12.84 21.26
CA MET A 385 -19.21 12.51 21.72
C MET A 385 -20.12 13.73 21.84
N GLU A 386 -19.59 14.90 22.23
CA GLU A 386 -20.35 16.15 22.25
C GLU A 386 -20.86 16.50 20.84
N ALA A 387 -19.99 16.41 19.84
CA ALA A 387 -20.34 16.69 18.45
C ALA A 387 -21.27 15.63 17.85
N GLU A 388 -21.17 14.37 18.22
CA GLU A 388 -22.14 13.34 17.83
C GLU A 388 -23.54 13.62 18.41
N ALA A 389 -23.61 14.11 19.64
CA ALA A 389 -24.88 14.41 20.29
C ALA A 389 -25.55 15.69 19.76
N ARG A 390 -24.74 16.71 19.43
CA ARG A 390 -25.23 18.05 19.05
C ARG A 390 -25.20 18.31 17.54
N GLY A 391 -24.49 17.47 16.79
CA GLY A 391 -24.03 17.76 15.44
C GLY A 391 -22.75 18.61 15.48
N LEU A 392 -21.86 18.40 14.49
CA LEU A 392 -20.68 19.24 14.31
C LEU A 392 -21.09 20.58 13.69
N ILE A 393 -20.94 21.68 14.43
CA ILE A 393 -21.36 23.02 14.00
C ILE A 393 -20.14 23.93 13.89
N GLY A 394 -20.08 24.72 12.82
CA GLY A 394 -19.03 25.71 12.58
C GLY A 394 -18.81 25.92 11.09
N THR A 395 -17.66 26.51 10.76
CA THR A 395 -17.26 26.81 9.38
C THR A 395 -16.24 25.79 8.88
N ILE A 396 -16.32 25.42 7.61
CA ILE A 396 -15.34 24.58 6.91
C ILE A 396 -14.31 25.48 6.22
N TYR A 397 -13.03 25.28 6.51
CA TYR A 397 -11.92 26.03 5.94
C TYR A 397 -11.05 25.12 5.07
N LEU A 398 -10.82 25.54 3.82
CA LEU A 398 -10.03 24.82 2.84
C LEU A 398 -8.86 25.69 2.40
N ASP A 399 -7.65 25.18 2.53
CA ASP A 399 -6.42 25.94 2.26
C ASP A 399 -5.70 25.37 1.03
N ALA A 400 -6.07 25.87 -0.14
CA ALA A 400 -5.47 25.58 -1.43
C ALA A 400 -4.45 26.67 -1.82
N ARG A 401 -3.55 26.34 -2.74
CA ARG A 401 -2.50 27.22 -3.25
C ARG A 401 -2.72 27.68 -4.69
N GLY A 402 -3.77 27.22 -5.36
CA GLY A 402 -4.03 27.56 -6.76
C GLY A 402 -3.07 26.88 -7.76
N LEU A 403 -2.45 25.76 -7.37
CA LEU A 403 -1.56 24.97 -8.20
C LEU A 403 -2.36 24.23 -9.30
N PRO A 404 -2.04 24.43 -10.58
CA PRO A 404 -2.64 23.66 -11.65
C PRO A 404 -2.03 22.26 -11.71
N ALA A 405 -2.86 21.24 -12.01
CA ALA A 405 -2.36 19.92 -12.37
C ALA A 405 -1.68 19.99 -13.74
N LYS A 406 -0.37 19.76 -13.77
CA LYS A 406 0.42 19.86 -15.02
C LYS A 406 0.41 18.56 -15.83
N GLU A 407 0.48 17.44 -15.13
CA GLU A 407 0.59 16.09 -15.70
C GLU A 407 -0.17 15.10 -14.78
N PRO A 408 -0.62 13.93 -15.28
CA PRO A 408 -1.36 12.95 -14.47
C PRO A 408 -0.63 12.44 -13.22
N THR A 409 0.70 12.52 -13.19
CA THR A 409 1.55 12.08 -12.08
C THR A 409 1.85 13.20 -11.07
N ASP A 410 1.40 14.43 -11.31
CA ASP A 410 1.60 15.57 -10.42
C ASP A 410 0.71 15.47 -9.18
N THR A 411 1.26 14.87 -8.12
CA THR A 411 0.54 14.71 -6.85
C THR A 411 0.19 16.05 -6.20
N TYR A 412 1.04 17.08 -6.33
CA TYR A 412 0.79 18.38 -5.71
C TYR A 412 -0.40 19.08 -6.39
N GLY A 413 -0.38 19.18 -7.72
CA GLY A 413 -1.49 19.74 -8.48
C GLY A 413 -2.80 18.97 -8.26
N ARG A 414 -2.75 17.63 -8.13
CA ARG A 414 -3.95 16.81 -7.87
C ARG A 414 -4.57 17.07 -6.49
N TYR A 415 -3.78 17.06 -5.41
CA TYR A 415 -4.33 17.31 -4.07
C TYR A 415 -4.82 18.75 -3.92
N ASP A 416 -4.15 19.71 -4.56
CA ASP A 416 -4.59 21.09 -4.61
C ASP A 416 -5.92 21.25 -5.37
N GLN A 417 -6.08 20.52 -6.49
CA GLN A 417 -7.35 20.46 -7.20
C GLN A 417 -8.45 19.81 -6.36
N SER A 418 -8.14 18.74 -5.62
CA SER A 418 -9.11 18.08 -4.74
C SER A 418 -9.70 19.01 -3.67
N LEU A 419 -8.92 19.98 -3.16
CA LEU A 419 -9.44 21.02 -2.25
C LEU A 419 -10.46 21.94 -2.92
N ARG A 420 -10.22 22.34 -4.17
CA ARG A 420 -11.18 23.13 -4.96
C ARG A 420 -12.42 22.32 -5.31
N ASP A 421 -12.25 21.06 -5.68
CA ASP A 421 -13.37 20.17 -5.98
C ASP A 421 -14.19 19.89 -4.71
N LEU A 422 -13.55 19.80 -3.54
CA LEU A 422 -14.21 19.74 -2.23
C LEU A 422 -15.00 21.03 -1.94
N LYS A 423 -14.45 22.21 -2.26
CA LYS A 423 -15.20 23.47 -2.14
C LYS A 423 -16.48 23.45 -2.98
N ASP A 424 -16.37 23.06 -4.24
CA ASP A 424 -17.51 22.94 -5.16
C ASP A 424 -18.53 21.89 -4.69
N PHE A 425 -18.05 20.77 -4.15
CA PHE A 425 -18.89 19.73 -3.56
C PHE A 425 -19.70 20.27 -2.37
N LEU A 426 -19.03 20.95 -1.44
CA LEU A 426 -19.67 21.52 -0.25
C LEU A 426 -20.75 22.53 -0.62
N ASP A 427 -20.46 23.45 -1.54
CA ASP A 427 -21.41 24.49 -1.98
C ASP A 427 -22.68 23.90 -2.60
N ARG A 428 -22.57 22.74 -3.24
CA ARG A 428 -23.70 22.11 -3.95
C ARG A 428 -24.45 21.08 -3.12
N GLN A 429 -23.80 20.44 -2.15
CA GLN A 429 -24.32 19.22 -1.51
C GLN A 429 -24.46 19.34 0.01
N ALA A 430 -23.74 20.25 0.67
CA ALA A 430 -23.63 20.29 2.13
C ALA A 430 -24.24 21.55 2.75
N PRO A 431 -24.88 21.47 3.92
CA PRO A 431 -25.45 22.61 4.63
C PRO A 431 -24.41 23.32 5.52
N TYR A 432 -23.19 23.54 5.02
CA TYR A 432 -22.11 24.21 5.76
C TYR A 432 -21.68 25.49 5.06
N ARG A 433 -21.31 26.50 5.86
CA ARG A 433 -20.48 27.60 5.36
C ARG A 433 -19.09 27.03 5.07
N SER A 434 -18.59 27.26 3.86
CA SER A 434 -17.25 26.88 3.43
C SER A 434 -16.45 28.12 2.99
N VAL A 435 -15.19 28.20 3.38
CA VAL A 435 -14.25 29.26 3.01
C VAL A 435 -13.04 28.61 2.35
N LEU A 436 -12.70 29.09 1.15
CA LEU A 436 -11.53 28.64 0.41
C LEU A 436 -10.50 29.77 0.37
N GLU A 437 -9.33 29.55 0.95
CA GLU A 437 -8.12 30.27 0.60
C GLU A 437 -7.48 29.52 -0.58
N ASN A 438 -7.16 30.21 -1.68
CA ASN A 438 -6.66 29.59 -2.92
C ASN A 438 -5.40 30.29 -3.43
N THR A 439 -4.54 30.70 -2.50
CA THR A 439 -3.29 31.41 -2.76
C THR A 439 -2.18 30.89 -1.83
N GLU A 440 -0.93 31.28 -2.09
CA GLU A 440 0.18 30.91 -1.22
C GLU A 440 0.13 31.58 0.17
N ALA A 441 -0.79 32.53 0.39
CA ALA A 441 -0.93 33.22 1.66
C ALA A 441 -1.30 32.26 2.81
N ARG A 442 -2.18 31.29 2.55
CA ARG A 442 -2.74 30.35 3.54
C ARG A 442 -3.49 31.05 4.68
N PHE A 443 -4.21 30.29 5.51
CA PHE A 443 -4.72 30.81 6.79
C PHE A 443 -3.56 30.89 7.79
N GLN A 444 -3.06 32.09 8.07
CA GLN A 444 -1.78 32.25 8.77
C GLN A 444 -1.81 33.18 9.99
N ARG A 445 -2.90 33.95 10.18
CA ARG A 445 -3.02 34.93 11.28
C ARG A 445 -4.14 34.53 12.24
N PRO A 446 -3.98 34.82 13.55
CA PRO A 446 -5.06 34.66 14.52
C PRO A 446 -6.34 35.37 14.07
N GLY A 447 -7.44 34.60 14.04
CA GLY A 447 -8.75 35.10 13.62
C GLY A 447 -9.05 34.95 12.12
N ASP A 448 -8.12 34.42 11.31
CA ASP A 448 -8.39 34.10 9.90
C ASP A 448 -9.40 32.93 9.77
N ALA A 449 -9.36 31.96 10.70
CA ALA A 449 -10.26 30.81 10.76
C ALA A 449 -10.95 30.68 12.13
N PRO A 450 -11.96 31.52 12.44
CA PRO A 450 -12.79 31.34 13.62
C PRO A 450 -13.69 30.10 13.51
N ASP A 451 -14.21 29.61 14.64
CA ASP A 451 -15.28 28.59 14.70
C ASP A 451 -15.12 27.37 13.78
N VAL A 452 -13.91 26.83 13.66
CA VAL A 452 -13.57 25.74 12.74
C VAL A 452 -14.32 24.46 13.12
N ALA A 453 -15.16 23.96 12.20
CA ALA A 453 -15.74 22.62 12.24
C ALA A 453 -14.86 21.62 11.48
N LEU A 454 -14.37 22.00 10.31
CA LEU A 454 -13.48 21.18 9.51
C LEU A 454 -12.41 22.03 8.84
N TYR A 455 -11.17 21.55 8.84
CA TYR A 455 -10.06 22.19 8.15
C TYR A 455 -9.22 21.19 7.36
N VAL A 456 -8.93 21.46 6.10
CA VAL A 456 -7.96 20.69 5.31
C VAL A 456 -7.17 21.62 4.41
N GLY A 457 -5.84 21.47 4.39
CA GLY A 457 -5.09 22.10 3.32
C GLY A 457 -3.58 22.12 3.47
N TRP A 458 -2.97 23.04 2.73
CA TRP A 458 -1.54 23.29 2.74
C TRP A 458 -1.09 24.00 4.00
N TYR A 459 0.22 24.13 4.14
CA TYR A 459 0.86 24.29 5.43
C TYR A 459 2.14 25.11 5.30
N ARG A 460 2.68 25.55 6.44
CA ARG A 460 4.08 25.94 6.58
C ARG A 460 4.84 24.80 7.26
N LEU A 461 5.77 24.20 6.54
CA LEU A 461 6.47 22.99 7.00
C LEU A 461 7.07 23.21 8.39
N ARG A 462 6.66 22.36 9.35
CA ARG A 462 7.18 22.35 10.72
C ARG A 462 6.99 23.68 11.45
N GLN A 463 6.02 24.51 11.06
CA GLN A 463 5.76 25.81 11.66
C GLN A 463 4.25 26.04 11.75
N TYR A 464 3.67 25.67 12.89
CA TYR A 464 2.26 25.87 13.16
C TYR A 464 1.89 27.36 13.09
N GLU A 465 0.87 27.67 12.30
CA GLU A 465 0.29 28.99 12.15
C GLU A 465 -1.00 29.06 12.97
N ASP A 466 -1.07 29.96 13.95
CA ASP A 466 -2.14 30.01 14.94
C ASP A 466 -3.40 30.73 14.43
N ALA A 467 -3.94 30.24 13.31
CA ALA A 467 -5.09 30.84 12.64
C ALA A 467 -6.44 30.31 13.14
N PHE A 468 -6.45 29.16 13.83
CA PHE A 468 -7.63 28.31 13.98
C PHE A 468 -8.23 28.36 15.39
N ALA A 469 -9.53 28.62 15.48
CA ALA A 469 -10.32 28.45 16.69
C ALA A 469 -11.26 27.24 16.54
N PHE A 470 -10.83 26.07 17.00
CA PHE A 470 -11.56 24.81 16.84
C PHE A 470 -12.84 24.74 17.69
N ARG A 471 -13.93 24.26 17.08
CA ARG A 471 -15.16 23.89 17.78
C ARG A 471 -15.04 22.48 18.37
N PRO A 472 -15.78 22.15 19.44
CA PRO A 472 -15.86 20.76 19.91
C PRO A 472 -16.24 19.81 18.77
N GLY A 473 -15.42 18.77 18.57
CA GLY A 473 -15.56 17.83 17.46
C GLY A 473 -14.85 18.23 16.16
N ALA A 474 -14.10 19.32 16.13
CA ALA A 474 -13.43 19.74 14.91
C ALA A 474 -12.50 18.66 14.36
N ILE A 475 -12.51 18.51 13.03
CA ILE A 475 -11.64 17.59 12.29
C ILE A 475 -10.71 18.41 11.41
N GLY A 476 -9.42 18.10 11.37
CA GLY A 476 -8.60 18.71 10.33
C GLY A 476 -7.16 18.28 10.27
N TYR A 477 -6.51 18.55 9.15
CA TYR A 477 -5.13 18.16 8.92
C TYR A 477 -4.39 19.04 7.90
N HIS A 478 -3.09 19.17 8.10
CA HIS A 478 -2.14 19.65 7.10
C HIS A 478 -1.65 18.50 6.23
N MET A 479 -1.54 18.73 4.91
CA MET A 479 -0.94 17.78 3.97
C MET A 479 0.59 17.88 3.97
N ALA A 480 1.21 17.56 5.11
CA ALA A 480 2.57 17.99 5.45
C ALA A 480 3.46 16.92 6.10
N SER A 481 4.72 16.88 5.69
CA SER A 481 5.70 15.92 6.21
C SER A 481 6.14 16.24 7.64
N ALA A 482 6.39 15.20 8.44
CA ALA A 482 7.00 15.31 9.76
C ALA A 482 6.26 16.23 10.76
N GLU A 483 4.93 16.36 10.64
CA GLU A 483 4.09 17.17 11.54
C GLU A 483 3.71 16.47 12.86
N ALA A 484 4.05 15.18 13.00
CA ALA A 484 3.86 14.37 14.20
C ALA A 484 5.18 13.72 14.66
N VAL A 485 6.31 14.42 14.55
CA VAL A 485 7.62 13.89 14.99
C VAL A 485 7.65 13.63 16.51
N SER A 486 6.91 14.43 17.26
CA SER A 486 6.63 14.32 18.69
C SER A 486 5.28 14.97 18.96
N ILE A 487 4.58 14.55 20.01
CA ILE A 487 3.34 15.20 20.48
C ILE A 487 3.52 15.77 21.91
N HIS A 488 4.55 15.31 22.63
CA HIS A 488 4.79 15.66 24.03
C HIS A 488 5.88 16.72 24.22
N ASN A 489 6.82 16.86 23.28
CA ASN A 489 7.85 17.89 23.35
C ASN A 489 7.23 19.29 23.24
N SER A 490 7.41 20.11 24.27
CA SER A 490 6.92 21.49 24.32
C SER A 490 7.48 22.40 23.22
N SER A 491 8.67 22.08 22.70
CA SER A 491 9.32 22.82 21.62
C SER A 491 8.92 22.35 20.21
N GLU A 492 8.06 21.33 20.09
CA GLU A 492 7.56 20.89 18.80
C GLU A 492 6.62 21.95 18.19
N SER A 493 6.94 22.38 16.98
CA SER A 493 6.21 23.39 16.22
C SER A 493 5.32 22.80 15.14
N GLY A 494 5.26 21.47 15.03
CA GLY A 494 4.43 20.77 14.06
C GLY A 494 2.93 20.86 14.35
N TRP A 495 2.14 20.61 13.31
CA TRP A 495 0.69 20.72 13.30
C TRP A 495 0.02 19.86 14.36
N CYS A 496 0.34 18.56 14.45
CA CYS A 496 -0.44 17.65 15.31
C CYS A 496 -0.37 18.08 16.77
N LYS A 497 0.83 18.32 17.31
CA LYS A 497 1.01 18.80 18.69
C LYS A 497 0.20 20.06 18.96
N ASN A 498 0.32 21.06 18.08
CA ASN A 498 -0.24 22.40 18.31
C ASN A 498 -1.75 22.48 18.07
N ALA A 499 -2.28 21.72 17.12
CA ALA A 499 -3.71 21.61 16.88
C ALA A 499 -4.43 20.84 18.01
N LEU A 500 -3.82 19.74 18.50
CA LEU A 500 -4.31 18.98 19.67
C LEU A 500 -4.32 19.86 20.92
N GLU A 501 -3.27 20.66 21.12
CA GLU A 501 -3.20 21.62 22.24
C GLU A 501 -4.33 22.64 22.22
N ARG A 502 -4.78 23.02 21.01
CA ARG A 502 -5.88 23.98 20.76
C ARG A 502 -7.26 23.32 20.66
N GLY A 503 -7.35 22.01 20.94
CA GLY A 503 -8.62 21.32 21.11
C GLY A 503 -9.28 20.84 19.83
N ILE A 504 -8.52 20.57 18.77
CA ILE A 504 -9.01 19.77 17.65
C ILE A 504 -9.35 18.35 18.15
N ALA A 505 -10.48 17.78 17.72
CA ALA A 505 -10.94 16.48 18.19
C ALA A 505 -10.40 15.31 17.35
N ALA A 506 -10.09 15.58 16.07
CA ALA A 506 -9.44 14.61 15.19
C ALA A 506 -8.46 15.28 14.24
N THR A 507 -7.29 14.68 14.07
CA THR A 507 -6.27 15.13 13.12
C THR A 507 -5.42 13.97 12.63
N LEU A 508 -4.53 14.21 11.68
CA LEU A 508 -3.54 13.23 11.24
C LEU A 508 -2.24 13.92 10.87
N GLY A 509 -1.15 13.17 10.93
CA GLY A 509 0.18 13.65 10.55
C GLY A 509 1.18 12.52 10.48
N SER A 510 2.41 12.85 10.15
CA SER A 510 3.47 11.86 9.90
C SER A 510 4.63 12.01 10.88
N VAL A 511 5.19 10.89 11.33
CA VAL A 511 6.36 10.86 12.22
C VAL A 511 7.69 11.17 11.50
N GLY A 512 7.64 11.40 10.19
CA GLY A 512 8.75 11.66 9.27
C GLY A 512 8.19 11.92 7.86
N GLU A 513 8.99 11.80 6.79
CA GLU A 513 8.55 12.06 5.40
C GLU A 513 7.59 10.98 4.86
N PRO A 514 6.30 11.25 4.59
CA PRO A 514 5.36 10.22 4.17
C PRO A 514 5.16 10.14 2.65
N TYR A 515 5.66 11.11 1.85
CA TYR A 515 5.16 11.45 0.52
C TYR A 515 3.67 11.86 0.52
N LEU A 516 3.32 12.78 -0.37
CA LEU A 516 1.99 13.41 -0.38
C LEU A 516 0.83 12.42 -0.61
N ASP A 517 1.06 11.39 -1.41
CA ASP A 517 0.06 10.36 -1.72
C ASP A 517 -0.25 9.41 -0.54
N SER A 518 0.39 9.60 0.62
CA SER A 518 0.03 8.93 1.87
C SER A 518 -1.08 9.63 2.64
N PHE A 519 -1.40 10.88 2.31
CA PHE A 519 -2.52 11.58 2.92
C PHE A 519 -3.85 11.14 2.28
N PRO A 520 -4.94 11.04 3.06
CA PRO A 520 -6.28 10.98 2.49
C PRO A 520 -6.52 12.14 1.52
N GLU A 521 -7.06 11.83 0.34
CA GLU A 521 -7.44 12.87 -0.60
C GLU A 521 -8.61 13.69 -0.01
N PRO A 522 -8.54 15.04 0.02
CA PRO A 522 -9.53 15.86 0.72
C PRO A 522 -10.98 15.59 0.33
N LEU A 523 -11.30 15.56 -0.98
CA LEU A 523 -12.65 15.31 -1.46
C LEU A 523 -13.15 13.91 -1.06
N GLU A 524 -12.32 12.88 -1.25
CA GLU A 524 -12.69 11.49 -0.93
C GLU A 524 -12.94 11.33 0.59
N PHE A 525 -12.03 11.79 1.43
CA PHE A 525 -12.11 11.63 2.88
C PHE A 525 -13.31 12.38 3.49
N VAL A 526 -13.46 13.65 3.14
CA VAL A 526 -14.51 14.50 3.71
C VAL A 526 -15.89 14.05 3.21
N SER A 527 -16.03 13.71 1.93
CA SER A 527 -17.31 13.26 1.39
C SER A 527 -17.80 11.96 2.03
N LEU A 528 -16.92 10.99 2.30
CA LEU A 528 -17.28 9.77 3.03
C LEU A 528 -17.80 10.09 4.43
N MET A 529 -17.03 10.84 5.23
CA MET A 529 -17.42 11.21 6.60
C MET A 529 -18.78 11.91 6.67
N MET A 530 -19.02 12.88 5.77
CA MET A 530 -20.25 13.68 5.77
C MET A 530 -21.53 12.90 5.46
N THR A 531 -21.41 11.67 4.93
CA THR A 531 -22.58 10.79 4.76
C THR A 531 -23.12 10.23 6.07
N GLY A 532 -22.33 10.28 7.15
CA GLY A 532 -22.66 9.65 8.43
C GLY A 532 -22.60 8.12 8.42
N GLN A 533 -22.16 7.49 7.33
CA GLN A 533 -22.13 6.01 7.21
C GLN A 533 -20.79 5.40 7.59
N TYR A 534 -19.74 6.20 7.72
CA TYR A 534 -18.39 5.75 8.02
C TYR A 534 -17.92 6.44 9.30
N SER A 535 -17.29 5.68 10.18
CA SER A 535 -16.54 6.23 11.30
C SER A 535 -15.27 6.94 10.83
N LEU A 536 -14.64 7.73 11.70
CA LEU A 536 -13.34 8.34 11.44
C LEU A 536 -12.30 7.32 10.96
N ALA A 537 -12.22 6.18 11.62
CA ALA A 537 -11.29 5.11 11.25
C ALA A 537 -11.64 4.50 9.89
N ASP A 538 -12.92 4.22 9.63
CA ASP A 538 -13.34 3.65 8.34
C ASP A 538 -13.02 4.59 7.18
N ALA A 539 -13.36 5.88 7.29
CA ALA A 539 -13.08 6.85 6.24
C ALA A 539 -11.57 7.02 6.01
N TYR A 540 -10.77 7.05 7.08
CA TYR A 540 -9.31 7.14 6.99
C TYR A 540 -8.72 5.92 6.27
N TYR A 541 -9.11 4.70 6.61
CA TYR A 541 -8.60 3.49 5.96
C TYR A 541 -9.17 3.25 4.56
N LEU A 542 -10.33 3.82 4.21
CA LEU A 542 -10.84 3.76 2.84
C LEU A 542 -10.08 4.68 1.88
N THR A 543 -9.46 5.74 2.39
CA THR A 543 -8.85 6.82 1.59
C THR A 543 -7.34 6.95 1.75
N SER A 544 -6.77 6.31 2.77
CA SER A 544 -5.32 6.16 2.90
C SER A 544 -4.81 5.06 1.99
N ARG A 545 -3.82 5.36 1.15
CA ARG A 545 -3.27 4.40 0.18
C ARG A 545 -2.30 3.40 0.79
N TRP A 546 -1.68 3.78 1.91
CA TRP A 546 -0.52 3.09 2.45
C TRP A 546 -0.66 2.81 3.95
N VAL A 547 -0.17 1.65 4.38
CA VAL A 547 0.08 1.27 5.78
C VAL A 547 1.52 0.83 5.92
N SER A 548 1.97 0.62 7.16
CA SER A 548 3.39 0.44 7.48
C SER A 548 4.15 1.50 6.70
N TRP A 549 3.87 2.76 7.07
CA TRP A 549 5.01 3.60 7.35
C TRP A 549 4.73 4.69 8.39
N ARG A 550 4.48 5.94 7.98
CA ARG A 550 4.70 7.10 8.87
C ARG A 550 3.46 7.78 9.41
N MET A 551 2.29 7.48 8.85
CA MET A 551 1.07 8.21 9.18
C MET A 551 0.51 7.81 10.55
N VAL A 552 -0.07 8.77 11.25
CA VAL A 552 -0.77 8.59 12.52
C VAL A 552 -2.11 9.31 12.43
N LEU A 553 -3.19 8.60 12.74
CA LEU A 553 -4.52 9.16 12.92
C LEU A 553 -4.72 9.44 14.42
N PHE A 554 -4.97 10.70 14.78
CA PHE A 554 -5.33 11.11 16.12
C PHE A 554 -6.84 11.36 16.20
N GLY A 555 -7.48 10.79 17.21
CA GLY A 555 -8.91 10.94 17.44
C GLY A 555 -9.59 9.64 17.82
N ASP A 556 -10.84 9.76 18.25
CA ASP A 556 -11.67 8.61 18.56
C ASP A 556 -12.03 7.87 17.26
N PRO A 557 -11.63 6.59 17.07
CA PRO A 557 -11.93 5.85 15.84
C PRO A 557 -13.43 5.70 15.57
N LEU A 558 -14.26 5.73 16.62
CA LEU A 558 -15.73 5.62 16.53
C LEU A 558 -16.37 6.94 16.11
N TYR A 559 -15.60 8.03 16.04
CA TYR A 559 -16.15 9.36 15.85
C TYR A 559 -16.92 9.48 14.53
N ASN A 560 -18.21 9.81 14.62
CA ASN A 560 -19.08 9.99 13.46
C ASN A 560 -20.14 11.09 13.73
N PRO A 561 -19.77 12.37 13.58
CA PRO A 561 -20.66 13.49 13.95
C PRO A 561 -21.87 13.65 13.02
N TRP A 562 -21.87 12.98 11.86
CA TRP A 562 -22.94 13.03 10.88
C TRP A 562 -23.85 11.80 10.89
N LYS A 563 -23.65 10.86 11.83
CA LYS A 563 -24.42 9.61 11.91
C LYS A 563 -25.93 9.85 12.01
N ALA A 564 -26.34 10.68 12.98
CA ALA A 564 -27.74 10.96 13.25
C ALA A 564 -28.37 11.90 12.21
N LYS A 565 -27.56 12.81 11.66
CA LYS A 565 -27.97 13.79 10.66
C LYS A 565 -26.89 13.90 9.59
N PRO A 566 -26.97 13.08 8.52
CA PRO A 566 -26.05 13.16 7.39
C PRO A 566 -25.99 14.59 6.84
N ALA A 567 -24.77 15.09 6.62
CA ALA A 567 -24.59 16.38 5.98
C ALA A 567 -24.74 16.29 4.45
N VAL A 568 -24.48 15.12 3.87
CA VAL A 568 -24.68 14.85 2.44
C VAL A 568 -25.38 13.50 2.23
N PRO A 569 -26.21 13.34 1.19
CA PRO A 569 -26.85 12.07 0.90
C PRO A 569 -25.87 11.04 0.31
N ARG A 570 -26.11 9.74 0.54
CA ARG A 570 -25.27 8.65 -0.02
C ARG A 570 -25.09 8.74 -1.53
N SER A 571 -26.12 9.17 -2.25
CA SER A 571 -26.09 9.31 -3.72
C SER A 571 -25.07 10.35 -4.20
N ALA A 572 -24.65 11.29 -3.34
CA ALA A 572 -23.58 12.23 -3.67
C ALA A 572 -22.23 11.54 -3.89
N LEU A 573 -22.00 10.37 -3.25
CA LEU A 573 -20.78 9.58 -3.41
C LEU A 573 -20.61 9.01 -4.82
N LEU A 574 -21.69 8.78 -5.56
CA LEU A 574 -21.63 8.19 -6.92
C LEU A 574 -20.99 9.13 -7.95
N LYS A 575 -20.75 10.40 -7.58
CA LYS A 575 -20.00 11.37 -8.40
C LYS A 575 -18.49 11.30 -8.17
N ILE A 576 -18.06 10.65 -7.07
CA ILE A 576 -16.67 10.60 -6.60
C ILE A 576 -16.15 9.16 -6.75
N PHE A 577 -16.96 8.18 -6.37
CA PHE A 577 -16.63 6.76 -6.37
C PHE A 577 -17.48 6.02 -7.41
N THR A 578 -16.90 5.03 -8.10
CA THR A 578 -17.65 4.15 -9.01
C THR A 578 -18.79 3.44 -8.30
N LEU A 579 -18.54 2.99 -7.07
CA LEU A 579 -19.51 2.44 -6.12
C LEU A 579 -19.13 2.94 -4.73
N ALA A 580 -20.12 3.21 -3.89
CA ALA A 580 -19.86 3.55 -2.49
C ALA A 580 -19.12 2.38 -1.80
N PRO A 581 -17.95 2.62 -1.20
CA PRO A 581 -17.12 1.56 -0.65
C PRO A 581 -17.80 0.85 0.54
N ILE A 582 -17.41 -0.41 0.77
CA ILE A 582 -17.83 -1.14 1.98
C ILE A 582 -16.87 -0.74 3.12
N ALA A 583 -17.44 -0.30 4.25
CA ALA A 583 -16.70 0.08 5.44
C ALA A 583 -15.78 -1.08 5.89
N PRO A 584 -14.50 -0.81 6.23
CA PRO A 584 -13.59 -1.82 6.76
C PRO A 584 -14.15 -2.59 7.96
N SER A 585 -14.87 -1.91 8.85
CA SER A 585 -15.56 -2.49 10.02
C SER A 585 -16.60 -3.57 9.67
N ASP A 586 -17.22 -3.48 8.48
CA ASP A 586 -18.23 -4.43 7.99
C ASP A 586 -17.65 -5.63 7.24
N ARG A 587 -16.37 -5.59 6.87
CA ARG A 587 -15.77 -6.68 6.09
C ARG A 587 -15.61 -7.92 6.95
N SER A 588 -15.83 -9.08 6.33
CA SER A 588 -15.51 -10.37 6.96
C SER A 588 -14.02 -10.42 7.28
N PHE A 589 -13.71 -10.88 8.48
CA PHE A 589 -12.34 -10.96 8.99
C PHE A 589 -11.97 -12.45 9.07
N ASP A 590 -11.05 -12.88 8.22
CA ASP A 590 -10.48 -14.23 8.31
C ASP A 590 -9.83 -14.44 9.68
N ASP A 591 -9.72 -15.69 10.11
CA ASP A 591 -8.91 -16.00 11.30
C ASP A 591 -7.44 -15.68 11.01
N PRO A 592 -6.84 -14.66 11.68
CA PRO A 592 -5.49 -14.23 11.38
C PRO A 592 -4.46 -15.33 11.63
N LEU A 593 -4.67 -16.19 12.63
CA LEU A 593 -3.74 -17.29 12.95
C LEU A 593 -3.76 -18.33 11.83
N ALA A 594 -4.95 -18.75 11.41
CA ALA A 594 -5.10 -19.71 10.32
C ALA A 594 -4.58 -19.15 8.99
N ALA A 595 -4.75 -17.84 8.73
CA ALA A 595 -4.21 -17.19 7.55
C ALA A 595 -2.67 -17.13 7.57
N ARG A 596 -2.06 -16.93 8.74
CA ARG A 596 -0.60 -16.93 8.90
C ARG A 596 -0.01 -18.33 8.73
N ASP A 597 -0.62 -19.34 9.35
CA ASP A 597 -0.22 -20.74 9.18
C ASP A 597 -0.32 -21.18 7.71
N GLU A 598 -1.39 -20.76 7.03
CA GLU A 598 -1.57 -20.98 5.60
C GLU A 598 -0.47 -20.31 4.76
N LEU A 599 -0.10 -19.07 5.08
CA LEU A 599 1.00 -18.37 4.41
C LEU A 599 2.32 -19.13 4.56
N HIS A 600 2.66 -19.55 5.77
CA HIS A 600 3.90 -20.31 6.01
C HIS A 600 3.91 -21.64 5.25
N ARG A 601 2.81 -22.40 5.29
CA ARG A 601 2.67 -23.66 4.56
C ARG A 601 2.82 -23.45 3.05
N LEU A 602 2.21 -22.41 2.49
CA LEU A 602 2.31 -22.09 1.07
C LEU A 602 3.73 -21.70 0.67
N ASN A 603 4.47 -20.98 1.53
CA ASN A 603 5.86 -20.64 1.28
C ASN A 603 6.78 -21.88 1.28
N GLU A 604 6.55 -22.83 2.19
CA GLU A 604 7.30 -24.10 2.22
C GLU A 604 7.01 -24.97 0.99
N GLN A 605 5.73 -25.06 0.59
CA GLN A 605 5.32 -25.76 -0.63
C GLN A 605 5.88 -25.09 -1.88
N ALA A 606 5.89 -23.76 -1.93
CA ALA A 606 6.46 -22.99 -3.03
C ALA A 606 7.95 -23.29 -3.19
N ARG A 607 8.71 -23.37 -2.09
CA ARG A 607 10.13 -23.71 -2.13
C ARG A 607 10.34 -25.12 -2.70
N THR A 608 9.65 -26.11 -2.14
CA THR A 608 9.76 -27.51 -2.59
C THR A 608 9.40 -27.65 -4.06
N ARG A 609 8.35 -26.96 -4.50
CA ARG A 609 7.87 -26.98 -5.88
C ARG A 609 8.86 -26.31 -6.84
N LEU A 610 9.44 -25.18 -6.44
CA LEU A 610 10.47 -24.48 -7.20
C LEU A 610 11.70 -25.38 -7.42
N ASP A 611 12.21 -26.01 -6.35
CA ASP A 611 13.38 -26.88 -6.43
C ASP A 611 13.12 -28.07 -7.38
N ALA A 612 11.93 -28.67 -7.33
CA ALA A 612 11.54 -29.75 -8.25
C ALA A 612 11.50 -29.28 -9.73
N ILE A 613 10.96 -28.08 -9.99
CA ILE A 613 10.91 -27.51 -11.34
C ILE A 613 12.34 -27.23 -11.84
N LEU A 614 13.20 -26.63 -11.03
CA LEU A 614 14.58 -26.35 -11.40
C LEU A 614 15.32 -27.63 -11.77
N LEU A 615 15.22 -28.68 -10.96
CA LEU A 615 15.83 -29.98 -11.24
C LEU A 615 15.29 -30.62 -12.54
N GLU A 616 13.98 -30.55 -12.77
CA GLU A 616 13.34 -31.04 -14.00
C GLU A 616 13.87 -30.30 -15.24
N GLN A 617 14.05 -28.98 -15.16
CA GLN A 617 14.54 -28.18 -16.29
C GLN A 617 16.02 -28.46 -16.63
N LEU A 618 16.80 -28.86 -15.63
CA LEU A 618 18.23 -29.20 -15.77
C LEU A 618 18.45 -30.65 -16.22
N ALA A 619 17.47 -31.53 -16.05
CA ALA A 619 17.54 -32.89 -16.56
C ALA A 619 17.59 -32.90 -18.10
N ARG A 620 18.50 -33.70 -18.68
CA ARG A 620 18.54 -33.89 -20.14
C ARG A 620 17.22 -34.54 -20.59
N PRO A 621 16.61 -34.10 -21.71
CA PRO A 621 15.43 -34.76 -22.23
C PRO A 621 15.75 -36.24 -22.49
N LYS A 622 14.94 -37.15 -21.97
CA LYS A 622 15.05 -38.58 -22.32
C LYS A 622 14.88 -38.67 -23.84
N PRO A 623 15.75 -39.41 -24.56
CA PRO A 623 15.53 -39.65 -25.98
C PRO A 623 14.15 -40.30 -26.14
N SER A 624 13.32 -39.74 -27.03
CA SER A 624 12.06 -40.35 -27.43
C SER A 624 12.35 -41.78 -27.85
N GLN A 625 11.73 -42.76 -27.19
CA GLN A 625 11.79 -44.13 -27.65
C GLN A 625 11.06 -44.20 -29.00
N GLY A 626 11.87 -44.43 -30.04
CA GLY A 626 11.55 -45.08 -31.32
C GLY A 626 10.25 -44.70 -31.99
#